data_AF-A0A965SNQ5-F1
#
_entry.id   AF-A0A965SNQ5-F1
#
_cell.length_a   1.000
_cell.length_b   1.000
_cell.length_c   1.000
_cell.angle_alpha   90.00
_cell.angle_beta   90.00
_cell.angle_gamma   90.00
#
_symmetry.space_group_name_H-M   'P 1'
#
loop_
_entity.id
_entity.type
_entity.pdbx_description
1 polymer ?
#
loop_
_entity_poly.entity_id
_entity_poly.type
_entity_poly.pdbx_seq_one_letter_code
_entity_poly.pdbx_strand_id
1 'polypeptide(L)'
;MDDKGPEPENIVVGKVGNETFAFIGLERSSGIMMYQVTNPLKPKFVQYIRNTTDATNTGDISPEGLKFISASDSPTGVPLLLVGFEVSGSLAVYQIK
;
A
#
# COMPACT_ATOMS: atom_id res chain seq x y z
N MET A 1 5.10 4.95 25.53
CA MET A 1 4.64 4.70 24.15
C MET A 1 3.34 3.94 24.31
N ASP A 2 2.26 4.41 23.69
CA ASP A 2 0.97 3.71 23.75
C ASP A 2 1.14 2.31 23.12
N ASP A 3 0.70 1.24 23.79
CA ASP A 3 0.88 -0.18 23.39
C ASP A 3 -0.04 -0.56 22.22
N LYS A 4 -0.08 0.29 21.20
CA LYS A 4 -0.85 0.08 19.99
C LYS A 4 0.07 -0.43 18.90
N GLY A 5 -0.25 -1.62 18.38
CA GLY A 5 0.47 -2.27 17.30
C GLY A 5 0.36 -1.50 15.97
N PRO A 6 0.74 -2.12 14.83
CA PRO A 6 0.88 -1.44 13.54
C PRO A 6 -0.41 -0.92 12.88
N GLU A 7 -1.57 -0.96 13.53
CA GLU A 7 -2.89 -0.47 13.08
C GLU A 7 -3.12 -0.54 11.55
N PRO A 8 -3.45 -1.74 11.04
CA PRO A 8 -3.93 -1.87 9.67
C PRO A 8 -5.32 -1.28 9.55
N GLU A 9 -5.47 -0.28 8.67
CA GLU A 9 -6.72 0.47 8.53
C GLU A 9 -7.46 0.14 7.23
N ASN A 10 -6.72 0.03 6.12
CA ASN A 10 -7.32 -0.19 4.80
C ASN A 10 -6.62 -1.30 4.03
N ILE A 11 -7.41 -2.06 3.27
CA ILE A 11 -6.95 -3.13 2.38
C ILE A 11 -7.60 -2.96 1.00
N VAL A 12 -6.78 -3.07 -0.05
CA VAL A 12 -7.26 -3.22 -1.43
C VAL A 12 -6.62 -4.43 -2.08
N VAL A 13 -7.38 -5.08 -2.97
CA VAL A 13 -6.93 -6.25 -3.71
C VAL A 13 -6.95 -5.93 -5.21
N GLY A 14 -5.90 -6.36 -5.90
CA GLY A 14 -5.72 -6.11 -7.33
C GLY A 14 -5.05 -7.27 -8.03
N LYS A 15 -5.27 -7.39 -9.34
CA LYS A 15 -4.58 -8.39 -10.17
C LYS A 15 -3.41 -7.72 -10.90
N VAL A 16 -2.21 -8.28 -10.75
CA VAL A 16 -1.01 -7.87 -11.48
C VAL A 16 -0.54 -9.08 -12.29
N GLY A 17 -0.59 -8.97 -13.62
CA GLY A 17 -0.43 -10.12 -14.49
C GLY A 17 -1.49 -11.18 -14.21
N ASN A 18 -1.08 -12.39 -13.84
CA ASN A 18 -1.98 -13.49 -13.45
C ASN A 18 -2.17 -13.66 -11.95
N GLU A 19 -1.47 -12.85 -11.15
CA GLU A 19 -1.41 -13.01 -9.71
C GLU A 19 -2.28 -11.97 -9.01
N THR A 20 -2.89 -12.37 -7.89
CA THR A 20 -3.69 -11.48 -7.04
C THR A 20 -2.82 -10.97 -5.90
N PHE A 21 -2.85 -9.67 -5.66
CA PHE A 21 -2.11 -9.01 -4.59
C PHE A 21 -3.06 -8.27 -3.65
N ALA A 22 -2.76 -8.31 -2.36
CA ALA A 22 -3.36 -7.48 -1.34
C ALA A 22 -2.37 -6.40 -0.92
N PHE A 23 -2.85 -5.16 -0.82
CA PHE A 23 -2.12 -4.00 -0.35
C PHE A 23 -2.80 -3.51 0.93
N ILE A 24 -2.03 -3.42 2.01
CA ILE A 24 -2.53 -3.16 3.36
C ILE A 24 -1.85 -1.90 3.88
N GLY A 25 -2.62 -0.83 4.09
CA GLY A 25 -2.14 0.41 4.69
C GLY A 25 -1.97 0.26 6.20
N LEU A 26 -0.80 0.64 6.72
CA LEU A 26 -0.47 0.69 8.15
C LEU A 26 -0.35 2.14 8.57
N GLU A 27 -1.40 2.65 9.19
CA GLU A 27 -1.57 4.06 9.54
C GLU A 27 -0.40 4.52 10.43
N ARG A 28 -0.24 3.89 11.61
CA ARG A 28 0.79 4.26 12.59
C ARG A 28 2.22 4.08 12.10
N SER A 29 2.45 3.09 11.25
CA SER A 29 3.80 2.76 10.76
C SER A 29 4.16 3.51 9.48
N SER A 30 3.23 4.29 8.92
CA SER A 30 3.39 5.03 7.66
C SER A 30 3.88 4.15 6.51
N GLY A 31 3.36 2.93 6.43
CA GLY A 31 3.83 1.95 5.45
C GLY A 31 2.72 1.12 4.86
N ILE A 32 3.01 0.47 3.75
CA ILE A 32 2.08 -0.39 3.03
C ILE A 32 2.71 -1.78 2.95
N MET A 33 2.00 -2.81 3.41
CA MET A 33 2.41 -4.18 3.16
C MET A 33 1.77 -4.69 1.87
N MET A 34 2.56 -5.38 1.06
CA MET A 34 2.12 -6.05 -0.16
C MET A 34 2.29 -7.56 0.00
N TYR A 35 1.20 -8.29 -0.22
CA TYR A 35 1.17 -9.74 -0.23
C TYR A 35 0.65 -10.26 -1.55
N GLN A 36 1.30 -11.28 -2.11
CA GLN A 36 0.70 -12.12 -3.14
C GLN A 36 -0.29 -13.07 -2.45
N VAL A 37 -1.54 -13.02 -2.86
CA VAL A 37 -2.67 -13.75 -2.26
C VAL A 37 -3.45 -14.59 -3.27
N THR A 38 -2.86 -14.91 -4.43
CA THR A 38 -3.46 -15.81 -5.44
C THR A 38 -3.95 -17.13 -4.81
N ASN A 39 -3.20 -17.67 -3.85
CA ASN A 39 -3.70 -18.67 -2.93
C ASN A 39 -3.86 -18.02 -1.53
N PRO A 40 -5.08 -17.70 -1.10
CA PRO A 40 -5.30 -17.02 0.17
C PRO A 40 -4.97 -17.88 1.39
N LEU A 41 -4.89 -19.21 1.25
CA LEU A 41 -4.45 -20.11 2.33
C LEU A 41 -2.92 -20.17 2.48
N LYS A 42 -2.18 -19.63 1.52
CA LYS A 42 -0.71 -19.57 1.51
C LYS A 42 -0.23 -18.21 0.98
N PRO A 43 -0.56 -17.10 1.68
CA PRO A 43 -0.13 -15.78 1.25
C PRO A 43 1.39 -15.68 1.31
N LYS A 44 1.98 -14.93 0.37
CA LYS A 44 3.41 -14.66 0.35
C LYS A 44 3.64 -13.17 0.54
N PHE A 45 4.44 -12.81 1.53
CA PHE A 45 4.92 -11.44 1.66
C PHE A 45 5.78 -11.08 0.45
N VAL A 46 5.56 -9.90 -0.12
CA VAL A 46 6.28 -9.41 -1.29
C VAL A 46 7.16 -8.24 -0.89
N GLN A 47 6.56 -7.19 -0.32
CA GLN A 47 7.26 -5.96 -0.03
C GLN A 47 6.60 -5.17 1.10
N TYR A 48 7.41 -4.41 1.81
CA TYR A 48 6.98 -3.31 2.67
C TYR A 48 7.39 -1.99 2.00
N ILE A 49 6.42 -1.18 1.60
CA ILE A 49 6.62 0.09 0.93
C ILE A 49 6.51 1.19 1.97
N ARG A 50 7.54 2.02 2.07
CA ARG A 50 7.57 3.16 3.00
C ARG A 50 8.43 4.26 2.40
N ASN A 51 7.91 5.48 2.41
CA ASN A 51 8.58 6.67 1.90
C ASN A 51 8.66 7.75 2.99
N THR A 52 9.19 7.35 4.15
CA THR A 52 9.53 8.30 5.21
C THR A 52 11.05 8.45 5.26
N THR A 53 11.55 9.68 5.27
CA THR A 53 12.98 9.96 5.10
C THR A 53 13.80 9.90 6.38
N ASP A 54 13.16 9.93 7.56
CA ASP A 54 13.84 9.86 8.86
C ASP A 54 12.87 9.51 10.01
N ALA A 55 13.39 9.54 11.24
CA ALA A 55 12.61 9.36 12.47
C ALA A 55 11.73 10.58 12.83
N THR A 56 11.78 11.68 12.07
CA THR A 56 10.99 12.89 12.32
C THR A 56 9.65 12.87 11.57
N ASN A 57 9.31 11.76 10.91
CA ASN A 57 8.13 11.61 10.08
C ASN A 57 8.08 12.69 8.99
N THR A 58 9.14 12.82 8.21
CA THR A 58 9.12 13.56 6.95
C THR A 58 8.82 12.60 5.79
N GLY A 59 8.00 13.00 4.82
CA GLY A 59 7.56 12.18 3.68
C GLY A 59 6.08 11.81 3.74
N ASP A 60 5.76 10.60 3.31
CA ASP A 60 4.38 10.08 3.26
C ASP A 60 4.00 9.46 4.62
N ILE A 61 2.98 10.01 5.28
CA ILE A 61 2.65 9.69 6.69
C ILE A 61 1.17 9.34 6.83
N SER A 62 0.87 8.24 7.52
CA SER A 62 -0.50 7.82 7.84
C SER A 62 -1.32 7.46 6.59
N PRO A 63 -1.02 6.34 5.91
CA PRO A 63 -1.82 5.90 4.77
C PRO A 63 -3.25 5.58 5.22
N GLU A 64 -4.21 6.30 4.68
CA GLU A 64 -5.64 6.15 4.98
C GLU A 64 -6.32 5.57 3.73
N GLY A 65 -6.54 6.36 2.69
CA GLY A 65 -7.20 5.90 1.46
C GLY A 65 -6.29 5.10 0.54
N LEU A 66 -6.68 3.86 0.19
CA LEU A 66 -6.01 3.06 -0.85
C LEU A 66 -6.95 2.81 -2.05
N LYS A 67 -6.40 2.86 -3.27
CA LYS A 67 -7.11 2.47 -4.50
C LYS A 67 -6.19 1.75 -5.47
N PHE A 68 -6.58 0.55 -5.88
CA PHE A 68 -5.94 -0.16 -6.99
C PHE A 68 -6.60 0.21 -8.32
N ILE A 69 -5.79 0.45 -9.34
CA ILE A 69 -6.20 0.66 -10.73
C ILE A 69 -5.55 -0.44 -11.57
N SER A 70 -6.38 -1.17 -12.32
CA SER A 70 -5.91 -2.24 -13.19
C SER A 70 -5.02 -1.71 -14.32
N ALA A 71 -4.22 -2.58 -14.95
CA ALA A 71 -3.44 -2.21 -16.11
C ALA A 71 -4.31 -1.65 -17.26
N SER A 72 -5.51 -2.21 -17.46
CA SER A 72 -6.43 -1.79 -18.54
C SER A 72 -7.06 -0.42 -18.31
N ASP A 73 -7.20 -0.02 -17.06
CA ASP A 73 -7.76 1.29 -16.68
C ASP A 73 -6.68 2.34 -16.42
N SER A 74 -5.40 1.93 -16.47
CA SER A 74 -4.24 2.79 -16.20
C SER A 74 -3.77 3.50 -17.46
N PRO A 75 -3.51 4.82 -17.40
CA PRO A 75 -2.97 5.57 -18.55
C PRO A 75 -1.56 5.14 -18.96
N THR A 76 -0.88 4.35 -18.12
CA THR A 76 0.48 3.85 -18.39
C THR A 76 0.50 2.41 -18.87
N GLY A 77 -0.65 1.72 -18.92
CA GLY A 77 -0.73 0.28 -19.22
C GLY A 77 -0.14 -0.62 -18.12
N VAL A 78 0.26 -0.06 -16.97
CA VAL A 78 0.79 -0.79 -15.80
C VAL A 78 -0.17 -0.59 -14.62
N PRO A 79 -0.45 -1.62 -13.81
CA PRO A 79 -1.29 -1.45 -12.63
C PRO A 79 -0.76 -0.38 -11.68
N LEU A 80 -1.66 0.41 -11.10
CA LEU A 80 -1.33 1.48 -10.18
C LEU A 80 -1.93 1.23 -8.79
N LEU A 81 -1.20 1.65 -7.76
CA LEU A 81 -1.73 1.82 -6.40
C LEU A 81 -1.68 3.30 -6.05
N LEU A 82 -2.84 3.89 -5.81
CA LEU A 82 -2.99 5.24 -5.27
C LEU A 82 -3.13 5.15 -3.76
N VAL A 83 -2.39 6.00 -3.04
CA VAL A 83 -2.38 6.02 -1.58
C VAL A 83 -2.47 7.46 -1.09
N GLY A 84 -3.55 7.79 -0.41
CA GLY A 84 -3.72 9.04 0.31
C GLY A 84 -3.14 8.93 1.71
N PHE A 85 -2.39 9.94 2.13
CA PHE A 85 -1.69 9.99 3.40
C PHE A 85 -2.23 11.15 4.24
N GLU A 86 -3.06 10.86 5.24
CA GLU A 86 -3.86 11.85 5.98
C GLU A 86 -2.98 12.89 6.66
N VAL A 87 -1.99 12.45 7.44
CA VAL A 87 -1.17 13.34 8.28
C VAL A 87 -0.27 14.22 7.42
N SER A 88 0.29 13.68 6.34
CA SER A 88 1.12 14.46 5.41
C SER A 88 0.32 15.28 4.39
N GLY A 89 -0.98 15.01 4.23
CA GLY A 89 -1.84 15.63 3.22
C GLY A 89 -1.42 15.32 1.78
N SER A 90 -0.72 14.22 1.55
CA SER A 90 -0.13 13.86 0.25
C SER A 90 -0.87 12.71 -0.44
N LEU A 91 -0.65 12.56 -1.74
CA LEU A 91 -1.13 11.44 -2.55
C LEU A 91 0.05 10.86 -3.32
N ALA A 92 0.37 9.60 -3.06
CA ALA A 92 1.37 8.86 -3.84
C ALA A 92 0.70 7.98 -4.89
N VAL A 93 1.40 7.79 -6.02
CA VAL A 93 1.01 6.87 -7.08
C VAL A 93 2.16 5.92 -7.34
N TYR A 94 1.95 4.64 -7.06
CA TYR A 94 2.95 3.58 -7.29
C TYR A 94 2.58 2.78 -8.55
N GLN A 95 3.54 2.55 -9.42
CA GLN A 95 3.43 1.53 -10.47
C GLN A 95 3.82 0.17 -9.90
N ILE A 96 3.02 -0.86 -10.16
CA ILE A 96 3.30 -2.23 -9.71
C ILE A 96 3.74 -3.06 -10.92
N LYS A 97 4.95 -3.62 -10.86
CA LYS A 97 5.61 -4.35 -11.95
C LYS A 97 5.99 -5.77 -11.53
#